data_AF-A0A535YMZ7-F1
#
_entry.id   AF-A0A535YMZ7-F1
#
_cell.length_a   1.000
_cell.length_b   1.000
_cell.length_c   1.000
_cell.angle_alpha   90.00
_cell.angle_beta   90.00
_cell.angle_gamma   90.00
#
_symmetry.space_group_name_H-M   'P 1'
#
loop_
_entity.id
_entity.type
_entity.pdbx_description
1 polymer ?
#
loop_
_entity_poly.entity_id
_entity_poly.type
_entity_poly.pdbx_seq_one_letter_code
_entity_poly.pdbx_strand_id
1 'polypeptide(L)'
;MNCVPTPSPTGRLSANLELFADPSLDPVDLFRLLHRAATAVLEMTGFYLGLYDDRTQMVEIVRQFESGAELAGGAFPLGGGLTSQVIRTRQPYLASRWSEGGLPVQVQYATERSDLPESAITVPIVGLASDEVLGVIAVQNYVPDAYDSTHVQLLLGLAAMAAPTIETWRRRDRAASDTARRSAELEAILASLSEGLMITDANGAIVRLNAAARALLVPLSESIILGQPLDQAPPSASPLGQRRIGATLADLVAVLRRGEARQNIELDVWDDGQRTICLSASPLQSVSGEPAGGVIVIRDVTEQRALDRLKARVLQIASHDLQTPLTIVRGQAQFLERRVVLGTADPEWLCHGLSAIIAQTDRVTEMLRLLLDLSLLEGGRIDLNVTPTDLAALVREVADEARFLSELHPIHVNAPARLEGEWATEPDQERH
;
A
#
# COMPACT_ATOMS: atom_id res chain seq x y z
N MET A 1 -47.71 3.14 -58.51
CA MET A 1 -46.62 2.15 -58.57
C MET A 1 -45.35 2.89 -58.97
N ASN A 2 -44.60 3.40 -57.98
CA ASN A 2 -43.29 3.99 -58.24
C ASN A 2 -42.22 2.95 -57.88
N CYS A 3 -41.60 2.38 -58.91
CA CYS A 3 -40.40 1.56 -58.74
C CYS A 3 -39.25 2.48 -58.34
N VAL A 4 -38.82 2.37 -57.09
CA VAL A 4 -37.54 2.93 -56.64
C VAL A 4 -36.43 2.04 -57.24
N PRO A 5 -35.42 2.60 -57.93
CA PRO A 5 -34.37 1.78 -58.51
C PRO A 5 -33.52 1.17 -57.39
N THR A 6 -33.27 -0.13 -57.47
CA THR A 6 -32.31 -0.82 -56.63
C THR A 6 -30.91 -0.23 -56.86
N PRO A 7 -30.16 0.15 -55.80
CA PRO A 7 -28.83 0.72 -55.98
C PRO A 7 -27.89 -0.34 -56.56
N SER A 8 -26.97 0.10 -57.42
CA SER A 8 -25.92 -0.74 -58.02
C SER A 8 -25.03 -1.37 -56.93
N PRO A 9 -24.42 -2.54 -57.19
CA PRO A 9 -23.58 -3.25 -56.21
C PRO A 9 -22.44 -2.39 -55.64
N THR A 10 -21.93 -1.42 -56.40
CA THR A 10 -20.90 -0.45 -55.96
C THR A 10 -21.39 0.56 -54.92
N GLY A 11 -22.66 0.98 -54.97
CA GLY A 11 -23.23 1.91 -53.98
C GLY A 11 -23.56 1.27 -52.63
N ARG A 12 -23.71 -0.07 -52.59
CA ARG A 12 -23.90 -0.84 -51.35
C ARG A 12 -22.59 -1.04 -50.59
N LEU A 13 -21.46 -1.17 -51.28
CA LEU A 13 -20.15 -1.24 -50.64
C LEU A 13 -19.73 0.09 -49.99
N SER A 14 -20.01 1.23 -50.64
CA SER A 14 -19.65 2.55 -50.09
C SER A 14 -20.42 2.91 -48.81
N ALA A 15 -21.69 2.52 -48.71
CA ALA A 15 -22.48 2.72 -47.48
C ALA A 15 -22.00 1.84 -46.31
N ASN A 16 -21.45 0.66 -46.59
CA ASN A 16 -20.92 -0.23 -45.55
C ASN A 16 -19.58 0.27 -44.98
N LEU A 17 -18.78 1.01 -45.76
CA LEU A 17 -17.48 1.54 -45.34
C LEU A 17 -17.58 2.54 -44.17
N GLU A 18 -18.62 3.38 -44.14
CA GLU A 18 -18.81 4.36 -43.06
C GLU A 18 -19.23 3.70 -41.74
N LEU A 19 -19.99 2.59 -41.79
CA LEU A 19 -20.41 1.88 -40.58
C LEU A 19 -19.28 1.10 -39.90
N PHE A 20 -18.26 0.64 -40.63
CA PHE A 20 -17.11 -0.05 -40.03
C PHE A 20 -16.29 0.85 -39.11
N ALA A 21 -16.34 2.17 -39.31
CA ALA A 21 -15.61 3.16 -38.51
C ALA A 21 -16.43 3.72 -37.33
N ASP A 22 -17.65 3.22 -37.09
CA ASP A 22 -18.48 3.67 -35.96
C ASP A 22 -17.88 3.18 -34.63
N PRO A 23 -17.39 4.09 -33.77
CA PRO A 23 -16.76 3.72 -32.51
C PRO A 23 -17.77 3.25 -31.44
N SER A 24 -19.08 3.33 -31.71
CA SER A 24 -20.16 2.85 -30.83
C SER A 24 -20.65 1.44 -31.17
N LEU A 25 -20.16 0.87 -32.28
CA LEU A 25 -20.48 -0.48 -32.71
C LEU A 25 -20.08 -1.47 -31.60
N ASP A 26 -20.92 -2.46 -31.31
CA ASP A 26 -20.57 -3.55 -30.41
C ASP A 26 -19.91 -4.71 -31.20
N PRO A 27 -19.23 -5.66 -30.51
CA PRO A 27 -18.59 -6.80 -31.17
C PRO A 27 -19.53 -7.65 -32.03
N VAL A 28 -20.78 -7.83 -31.61
CA VAL A 28 -21.76 -8.68 -32.31
C VAL A 28 -22.24 -7.99 -33.59
N ASP A 29 -22.45 -6.69 -33.55
CA ASP A 29 -22.83 -5.89 -34.71
C ASP A 29 -21.68 -5.77 -35.70
N LEU A 30 -20.43 -5.65 -35.25
CA LEU A 30 -19.26 -5.77 -36.13
C LEU A 30 -19.20 -7.12 -36.82
N PHE A 31 -19.43 -8.22 -36.08
CA PHE A 31 -19.52 -9.56 -36.66
C PHE A 31 -20.59 -9.63 -37.75
N ARG A 32 -21.81 -9.14 -37.48
CA ARG A 32 -22.91 -9.16 -38.47
C ARG A 32 -22.60 -8.30 -39.70
N LEU A 33 -21.85 -7.23 -39.52
CA LEU A 33 -21.43 -6.36 -40.62
C LEU A 33 -20.36 -7.04 -41.48
N LEU A 34 -19.34 -7.63 -40.86
CA LEU A 34 -18.31 -8.41 -41.55
C LEU A 34 -18.91 -9.62 -42.26
N HIS A 35 -19.84 -10.34 -41.62
CA HIS A 35 -20.53 -11.47 -42.23
C HIS A 35 -21.29 -11.04 -43.49
N ARG A 36 -22.13 -9.99 -43.40
CA ARG A 36 -22.87 -9.46 -44.56
C ARG A 36 -21.94 -9.00 -45.68
N ALA A 37 -20.84 -8.34 -45.34
CA ALA A 37 -19.86 -7.89 -46.32
C ALA A 37 -19.15 -9.08 -46.99
N ALA A 38 -18.79 -10.12 -46.24
CA ALA A 38 -18.19 -11.34 -46.78
C ALA A 38 -19.16 -12.10 -47.71
N THR A 39 -20.42 -12.31 -47.30
CA THR A 39 -21.43 -13.00 -48.14
C THR A 39 -21.71 -12.29 -49.46
N ALA A 40 -21.48 -10.97 -49.54
CA ALA A 40 -21.66 -10.22 -50.77
C ALA A 40 -20.57 -10.52 -51.83
N VAL A 41 -19.43 -11.07 -51.42
CA VAL A 41 -18.26 -11.31 -52.30
C VAL A 41 -17.75 -12.75 -52.26
N LEU A 42 -18.20 -13.58 -51.32
CA LEU A 42 -17.73 -14.95 -51.09
C LEU A 42 -18.91 -15.91 -50.89
N GLU A 43 -18.86 -17.06 -51.55
CA GLU A 43 -19.71 -18.20 -51.18
C GLU A 43 -19.06 -18.95 -50.01
N MET A 44 -19.83 -19.13 -48.93
CA MET A 44 -19.33 -19.60 -47.64
C MET A 44 -20.43 -20.35 -46.89
N THR A 45 -20.06 -21.46 -46.27
CA THR A 45 -20.94 -22.23 -45.39
C THR A 45 -20.68 -21.93 -43.93
N GLY A 46 -19.45 -21.51 -43.59
CA GLY A 46 -19.02 -21.15 -42.24
C GLY A 46 -18.35 -19.77 -42.17
N PHE A 47 -18.55 -19.05 -41.06
CA PHE A 47 -17.91 -17.77 -40.75
C PHE A 47 -17.71 -17.60 -39.26
N TYR A 48 -16.58 -17.03 -38.83
CA TYR A 48 -16.47 -16.52 -37.46
C TYR A 48 -15.53 -15.32 -37.34
N LEU A 49 -15.78 -14.51 -36.32
CA LEU A 49 -14.91 -13.44 -35.86
C LEU A 49 -14.33 -13.84 -34.49
N GLY A 50 -13.01 -13.93 -34.41
CA GLY A 50 -12.28 -14.11 -33.16
C GLY A 50 -11.58 -12.83 -32.74
N LEU A 51 -11.78 -12.39 -31.51
CA LEU A 51 -10.98 -11.34 -30.88
C LEU A 51 -9.90 -12.01 -30.04
N TYR A 52 -8.66 -11.59 -30.22
CA TYR A 52 -7.54 -12.07 -29.42
C TYR A 52 -7.34 -11.12 -28.24
N ASP A 53 -6.88 -11.62 -27.10
CA ASP A 53 -6.35 -10.79 -26.01
C ASP A 53 -4.96 -11.30 -25.64
N ASP A 54 -3.96 -10.46 -25.90
CA ASP A 54 -2.55 -10.79 -25.66
C ASP A 54 -2.20 -10.90 -24.17
N ARG A 55 -2.96 -10.23 -23.28
CA ARG A 55 -2.71 -10.27 -21.83
C ARG A 55 -3.08 -11.62 -21.23
N THR A 56 -4.21 -12.17 -21.68
CA THR A 56 -4.75 -13.44 -21.20
C THR A 56 -4.35 -14.62 -22.08
N GLN A 57 -3.78 -14.36 -23.26
CA GLN A 57 -3.51 -15.35 -24.30
C GLN A 57 -4.79 -16.13 -24.69
N MET A 58 -5.94 -15.46 -24.65
CA MET A 58 -7.23 -16.05 -24.98
C MET A 58 -7.73 -15.53 -26.33
N VAL A 59 -8.45 -16.38 -27.05
CA VAL A 59 -9.21 -16.02 -28.25
C VAL A 59 -10.69 -16.18 -27.92
N GLU A 60 -11.43 -15.09 -28.03
CA GLU A 60 -12.87 -15.03 -27.89
C GLU A 60 -13.53 -15.01 -29.26
N ILE A 61 -14.23 -16.07 -29.60
CA ILE A 61 -15.14 -16.10 -30.74
C ILE A 61 -16.38 -15.31 -30.35
N VAL A 62 -16.63 -14.19 -31.02
CA VAL A 62 -17.76 -13.30 -30.72
C VAL A 62 -19.08 -14.00 -31.09
N ARG A 63 -19.13 -14.47 -32.34
CA ARG A 63 -20.22 -15.21 -32.97
C ARG A 63 -19.64 -16.03 -34.11
N GLN A 64 -20.42 -17.01 -34.52
CA GLN A 64 -20.13 -17.82 -35.69
C GLN A 64 -21.41 -18.02 -36.50
N PHE A 65 -21.27 -18.28 -37.78
CA PHE A 65 -22.34 -18.62 -38.70
C PHE A 65 -22.01 -19.94 -39.35
N GLU A 66 -22.97 -20.87 -39.39
CA GLU A 66 -22.80 -22.20 -39.99
C GLU A 66 -24.10 -22.60 -40.69
N SER A 67 -24.02 -23.00 -41.96
CA SER A 67 -25.13 -23.59 -42.74
C SER A 67 -26.46 -22.83 -42.64
N GLY A 68 -26.42 -21.49 -42.64
CA GLY A 68 -27.61 -20.64 -42.59
C GLY A 68 -28.02 -20.14 -41.20
N ALA A 69 -27.34 -20.56 -40.12
CA ALA A 69 -27.66 -20.20 -38.75
C ALA A 69 -26.53 -19.42 -38.06
N GLU A 70 -26.88 -18.34 -37.35
CA GLU A 70 -25.98 -17.67 -36.39
C GLU A 70 -25.96 -18.48 -35.09
N LEU A 71 -24.78 -18.85 -34.63
CA LEU A 71 -24.55 -19.60 -33.39
C LEU A 71 -23.76 -18.74 -32.39
N ALA A 72 -23.92 -19.05 -31.11
CA ALA A 72 -23.11 -18.46 -30.06
C ALA A 72 -21.63 -18.80 -30.27
N GLY A 73 -20.76 -17.86 -29.91
CA GLY A 73 -19.32 -18.10 -29.87
C GLY A 73 -18.86 -18.75 -28.57
N GLY A 74 -17.58 -18.60 -28.25
CA GLY A 74 -16.93 -19.19 -27.08
C GLY A 74 -15.47 -18.76 -26.99
N ALA A 75 -14.80 -19.06 -25.88
CA ALA A 75 -13.41 -18.66 -25.66
C ALA A 75 -12.50 -19.88 -25.49
N PHE A 76 -11.26 -19.78 -26.00
CA PHE A 76 -10.22 -20.79 -25.83
C PHE A 76 -8.83 -20.16 -25.71
N PRO A 77 -7.89 -20.82 -25.03
CA PRO A 77 -6.51 -20.35 -24.95
C PRO A 77 -5.78 -20.52 -26.29
N LEU A 78 -4.80 -19.64 -26.54
CA LEU A 78 -3.93 -19.71 -27.71
C LEU A 78 -3.17 -21.05 -27.71
N GLY A 79 -3.51 -21.95 -28.63
CA GLY A 79 -3.04 -23.33 -28.65
C GLY A 79 -2.43 -23.76 -29.99
N GLY A 80 -2.49 -25.05 -30.31
CA GLY A 80 -1.94 -25.58 -31.57
C GLY A 80 -2.83 -25.42 -32.82
N GLY A 81 -4.06 -24.92 -32.66
CA GLY A 81 -5.05 -24.86 -33.75
C GLY A 81 -4.78 -23.77 -34.80
N LEU A 82 -5.54 -23.83 -35.90
CA LEU A 82 -5.38 -22.93 -37.05
C LEU A 82 -5.48 -21.45 -36.68
N THR A 83 -6.52 -21.07 -35.94
CA THR A 83 -6.70 -19.69 -35.44
C THR A 83 -5.47 -19.21 -34.69
N SER A 84 -4.94 -20.05 -33.80
CA SER A 84 -3.76 -19.72 -33.01
C SER A 84 -2.48 -19.62 -33.84
N GLN A 85 -2.36 -20.43 -34.90
CA GLN A 85 -1.25 -20.34 -35.83
C GLN A 85 -1.27 -19.01 -36.59
N VAL A 86 -2.42 -18.60 -37.14
CA VAL A 86 -2.57 -17.30 -37.83
C VAL A 86 -2.25 -16.13 -36.91
N ILE A 87 -2.68 -16.19 -35.65
CA ILE A 87 -2.33 -15.18 -34.65
C ILE A 87 -0.81 -15.12 -34.40
N ARG A 88 -0.15 -16.27 -34.27
CA ARG A 88 1.31 -16.33 -34.03
C ARG A 88 2.14 -15.91 -35.24
N THR A 89 1.82 -16.42 -36.42
CA THR A 89 2.59 -16.16 -37.64
C THR A 89 2.29 -14.79 -38.21
N ARG A 90 1.13 -14.21 -37.89
CA ARG A 90 0.58 -13.00 -38.51
C ARG A 90 0.40 -13.14 -40.03
N GLN A 91 0.37 -14.37 -40.52
CA GLN A 91 0.22 -14.67 -41.94
C GLN A 91 -1.15 -15.30 -42.19
N PRO A 92 -1.83 -14.92 -43.28
CA PRO A 92 -3.07 -15.57 -43.66
C PRO A 92 -2.80 -17.05 -43.99
N TYR A 93 -3.79 -17.88 -43.77
CA TYR A 93 -3.74 -19.30 -44.10
C TYR A 93 -4.91 -19.67 -45.01
N LEU A 94 -4.59 -20.40 -46.08
CA LEU A 94 -5.54 -20.96 -47.04
C LEU A 94 -5.37 -22.48 -47.05
N ALA A 95 -6.42 -23.19 -46.67
CA ALA A 95 -6.57 -24.61 -46.95
C ALA A 95 -7.47 -24.77 -48.17
N SER A 96 -6.95 -25.31 -49.27
CA SER A 96 -7.77 -25.62 -50.45
C SER A 96 -8.36 -27.03 -50.39
N ARG A 97 -7.68 -27.96 -49.72
CA ARG A 97 -8.11 -29.35 -49.48
C ARG A 97 -7.70 -29.82 -48.11
N TRP A 98 -8.58 -29.69 -47.13
CA TRP A 98 -8.25 -30.00 -45.74
C TRP A 98 -8.02 -31.50 -45.54
N SER A 99 -8.76 -32.35 -46.26
CA SER A 99 -8.64 -33.81 -46.19
C SER A 99 -7.30 -34.36 -46.69
N GLU A 100 -6.63 -33.66 -47.61
CA GLU A 100 -5.40 -34.13 -48.28
C GLU A 100 -4.10 -33.59 -47.65
N GLY A 101 -4.19 -32.72 -46.64
CA GLY A 101 -3.00 -32.12 -46.04
C GLY A 101 -3.24 -30.96 -45.06
N GLY A 102 -4.47 -30.79 -44.56
CA GLY A 102 -4.79 -29.80 -43.55
C GLY A 102 -4.07 -30.06 -42.22
N LEU A 103 -3.96 -29.04 -41.38
CA LEU A 103 -3.42 -29.24 -40.03
C LEU A 103 -4.29 -30.24 -39.26
N PRO A 104 -3.68 -31.14 -38.46
CA PRO A 104 -4.39 -32.04 -37.57
C PRO A 104 -4.96 -31.25 -36.39
N VAL A 105 -6.04 -30.51 -36.63
CA VAL A 105 -6.74 -29.72 -35.63
C VAL A 105 -8.03 -30.45 -35.28
N GLN A 106 -8.27 -30.70 -34.00
CA GLN A 106 -9.64 -30.93 -33.54
C GLN A 106 -10.37 -29.59 -33.63
N VAL A 107 -11.24 -29.44 -34.64
CA VAL A 107 -12.13 -28.27 -34.72
C VAL A 107 -13.09 -28.39 -33.55
N GLN A 108 -12.76 -27.71 -32.44
CA GLN A 108 -13.49 -27.82 -31.18
C GLN A 108 -14.73 -26.90 -31.13
N TYR A 109 -14.97 -26.15 -32.20
CA TYR A 109 -16.05 -25.18 -32.31
C TYR A 109 -16.76 -25.33 -33.65
N ALA A 110 -18.08 -25.58 -33.55
CA ALA A 110 -19.04 -25.75 -34.64
C ALA A 110 -18.86 -27.00 -35.51
N THR A 111 -19.53 -28.08 -35.10
CA THR A 111 -20.55 -28.75 -35.95
C THR A 111 -21.23 -29.87 -35.15
N GLU A 112 -22.56 -29.94 -35.20
CA GLU A 112 -23.27 -31.21 -34.93
C GLU A 112 -23.04 -32.23 -36.08
N ARG A 113 -22.34 -31.81 -37.14
CA ARG A 113 -21.81 -32.64 -38.23
C ARG A 113 -20.39 -33.15 -37.91
N SER A 114 -20.12 -34.38 -38.34
CA SER A 114 -18.83 -35.06 -38.14
C SER A 114 -17.77 -34.70 -39.19
N ASP A 115 -18.13 -33.94 -40.22
CA ASP A 115 -17.30 -33.70 -41.40
C ASP A 115 -16.50 -32.40 -41.24
N LEU A 116 -15.21 -32.42 -41.60
CA LEU A 116 -14.37 -31.23 -41.65
C LEU A 116 -14.64 -30.43 -42.94
N PRO A 117 -14.49 -29.10 -42.93
CA PRO A 117 -14.56 -28.30 -44.15
C PRO A 117 -13.39 -28.65 -45.09
N GLU A 118 -13.64 -28.75 -46.39
CA GLU A 118 -12.61 -29.06 -47.39
C GLU A 118 -11.79 -27.83 -47.79
N SER A 119 -12.36 -26.63 -47.70
CA SER A 119 -11.70 -25.37 -48.03
C SER A 119 -11.94 -24.30 -46.96
N ALA A 120 -10.90 -23.58 -46.56
CA ALA A 120 -11.00 -22.54 -45.53
C ALA A 120 -9.96 -21.44 -45.71
N ILE A 121 -10.34 -20.21 -45.36
CA ILE A 121 -9.43 -19.08 -45.23
C ILE A 121 -9.49 -18.59 -43.80
N THR A 122 -8.33 -18.31 -43.20
CA THR A 122 -8.24 -17.58 -41.93
C THR A 122 -7.22 -16.46 -42.09
N VAL A 123 -7.63 -15.23 -41.79
CA VAL A 123 -6.78 -14.04 -41.90
C VAL A 123 -6.65 -13.35 -40.54
N PRO A 124 -5.47 -12.78 -40.22
CA PRO A 124 -5.31 -11.98 -39.02
C PRO A 124 -5.95 -10.60 -39.20
N ILE A 125 -6.53 -10.08 -38.13
CA ILE A 125 -6.84 -8.66 -37.99
C ILE A 125 -5.62 -8.02 -37.32
N VAL A 126 -4.90 -7.17 -38.04
CA VAL A 126 -3.69 -6.51 -37.53
C VAL A 126 -3.97 -5.03 -37.35
N GLY A 127 -3.58 -4.49 -36.20
CA GLY A 127 -3.72 -3.08 -35.88
C GLY A 127 -2.78 -2.21 -36.71
N LEU A 128 -3.33 -1.23 -37.43
CA LEU A 128 -2.57 -0.32 -38.30
C LEU A 128 -1.59 0.56 -37.53
N ALA A 129 -1.91 0.93 -36.29
CA ALA A 129 -1.08 1.79 -35.46
C ALA A 129 -0.14 1.00 -34.53
N SER A 130 -0.53 -0.23 -34.17
CA SER A 130 0.13 -1.03 -33.14
C SER A 130 0.99 -2.17 -33.69
N ASP A 131 0.77 -2.60 -34.95
CA ASP A 131 1.32 -3.84 -35.53
C ASP A 131 1.02 -5.11 -34.68
N GLU A 132 0.04 -5.01 -33.78
CA GLU A 132 -0.45 -6.10 -32.94
C GLU A 132 -1.56 -6.88 -33.65
N VAL A 133 -1.60 -8.20 -33.44
CA VAL A 133 -2.76 -8.99 -33.87
C VAL A 133 -3.91 -8.72 -32.90
N LEU A 134 -5.02 -8.23 -33.45
CA LEU A 134 -6.23 -7.90 -32.71
C LEU A 134 -7.21 -9.09 -32.65
N GLY A 135 -7.12 -9.99 -33.62
CA GLY A 135 -8.05 -11.10 -33.78
C GLY A 135 -7.87 -11.80 -35.12
N VAL A 136 -8.88 -12.57 -35.51
CA VAL A 136 -8.93 -13.28 -36.80
C VAL A 136 -10.33 -13.21 -37.39
N ILE A 137 -10.39 -13.30 -38.72
CA ILE A 137 -11.60 -13.59 -39.46
C ILE A 137 -11.39 -14.91 -40.20
N ALA A 138 -12.37 -15.80 -40.16
CA ALA A 138 -12.30 -17.05 -40.89
C ALA A 138 -13.58 -17.33 -41.68
N VAL A 139 -13.42 -17.94 -42.84
CA VAL A 139 -14.48 -18.47 -43.71
C VAL A 139 -14.19 -19.91 -44.07
N GLN A 140 -15.25 -20.70 -44.24
CA GLN A 140 -15.15 -22.13 -44.53
C GLN A 140 -16.16 -22.56 -45.59
N ASN A 141 -15.80 -23.61 -46.33
CA ASN A 141 -16.64 -24.30 -47.31
C ASN A 141 -16.33 -25.81 -47.31
N TYR A 142 -17.34 -26.64 -47.56
CA TYR A 142 -17.20 -28.10 -47.68
C TYR A 142 -16.86 -28.55 -49.10
N VAL A 143 -16.72 -27.60 -50.04
CA VAL A 143 -16.27 -27.86 -51.41
C VAL A 143 -14.75 -27.68 -51.49
N PRO A 144 -13.99 -28.68 -51.96
CA PRO A 144 -12.56 -28.55 -52.23
C PRO A 144 -12.28 -27.42 -53.24
N ASP A 145 -11.15 -26.75 -53.08
CA ASP A 145 -10.67 -25.70 -53.98
C ASP A 145 -11.64 -24.50 -54.13
N ALA A 146 -12.57 -24.32 -53.19
CA ALA A 146 -13.54 -23.21 -53.22
C ALA A 146 -12.91 -21.82 -53.04
N TYR A 147 -11.67 -21.76 -52.56
CA TYR A 147 -10.96 -20.52 -52.24
C TYR A 147 -9.57 -20.48 -52.88
N ASP A 148 -9.16 -19.26 -53.23
CA ASP A 148 -7.88 -18.95 -53.88
C ASP A 148 -7.24 -17.71 -53.25
N SER A 149 -6.11 -17.25 -53.80
CA SER A 149 -5.42 -16.06 -53.33
C SER A 149 -6.26 -14.78 -53.44
N THR A 150 -7.17 -14.69 -54.40
CA THR A 150 -8.05 -13.52 -54.59
C THR A 150 -8.99 -13.39 -53.39
N HIS A 151 -9.57 -14.52 -52.97
CA HIS A 151 -10.44 -14.57 -51.80
C HIS A 151 -9.69 -14.23 -50.49
N VAL A 152 -8.42 -14.63 -50.38
CA VAL A 152 -7.56 -14.24 -49.24
C VAL A 152 -7.40 -12.71 -49.18
N GLN A 153 -7.14 -12.05 -50.31
CA GLN A 153 -6.98 -10.60 -50.38
C GLN A 153 -8.28 -9.86 -50.01
N LEU A 154 -9.44 -10.38 -50.43
CA LEU A 154 -10.74 -9.82 -50.04
C LEU A 154 -10.95 -9.88 -48.53
N LEU A 155 -10.64 -11.02 -47.90
CA LEU A 155 -10.80 -11.18 -46.45
C LEU A 155 -9.80 -10.34 -45.66
N LEU A 156 -8.57 -10.19 -46.14
CA LEU A 156 -7.59 -9.25 -45.59
C LEU A 156 -8.10 -7.80 -45.65
N GLY A 157 -8.79 -7.41 -46.73
CA GLY A 157 -9.44 -6.10 -46.83
C GLY A 157 -10.53 -5.90 -45.76
N LEU A 158 -11.38 -6.92 -45.54
CA LEU A 158 -12.40 -6.91 -44.47
C LEU A 158 -11.75 -6.82 -43.08
N ALA A 159 -10.67 -7.58 -42.85
CA ALA A 159 -9.91 -7.53 -41.61
C ALA A 159 -9.31 -6.14 -41.36
N ALA A 160 -8.73 -5.52 -42.39
CA ALA A 160 -8.18 -4.17 -42.29
C ALA A 160 -9.25 -3.11 -41.97
N MET A 161 -10.47 -3.27 -42.48
CA MET A 161 -11.59 -2.36 -42.14
C MET A 161 -12.11 -2.53 -40.71
N ALA A 162 -12.04 -3.75 -40.15
CA ALA A 162 -12.44 -4.01 -38.78
C ALA A 162 -11.42 -3.52 -37.72
N ALA A 163 -10.14 -3.45 -38.11
CA ALA A 163 -9.05 -3.18 -37.17
C ALA A 163 -9.20 -1.88 -36.34
N PRO A 164 -9.54 -0.70 -36.93
CA PRO A 164 -9.63 0.54 -36.16
C PRO A 164 -10.68 0.51 -35.04
N THR A 165 -11.80 -0.17 -35.28
CA THR A 165 -12.90 -0.29 -34.32
C THR A 165 -12.50 -1.18 -33.16
N ILE A 166 -11.84 -2.32 -33.45
CA ILE A 166 -11.30 -3.22 -32.42
C ILE A 166 -10.18 -2.53 -31.61
N GLU A 167 -9.30 -1.75 -32.25
CA GLU A 167 -8.27 -0.95 -31.54
C GLU A 167 -8.91 0.07 -30.59
N THR A 168 -10.00 0.71 -31.02
CA THR A 168 -10.71 1.71 -30.21
C THR A 168 -11.32 1.07 -28.96
N TRP A 169 -11.93 -0.11 -29.09
CA TRP A 169 -12.44 -0.86 -27.94
C TRP A 169 -11.32 -1.22 -26.95
N ARG A 170 -10.22 -1.80 -27.43
CA ARG A 170 -9.07 -2.17 -26.58
C ARG A 170 -8.49 -0.95 -25.84
N ARG A 171 -8.39 0.20 -26.51
CA ARG A 171 -7.84 1.43 -25.92
C ARG A 171 -8.71 1.94 -24.76
N ARG A 172 -10.04 1.90 -24.92
CA ARG A 172 -10.99 2.30 -23.87
C ARG A 172 -10.92 1.39 -22.65
N ASP A 173 -10.87 0.08 -22.88
CA ASP A 173 -10.79 -0.92 -21.81
C ASP A 173 -9.50 -0.79 -20.98
N ARG A 174 -8.35 -0.58 -21.65
CA ARG A 174 -7.07 -0.30 -21.00
C ARG A 174 -7.11 0.99 -20.16
N ALA A 175 -7.64 2.09 -20.71
CA ALA A 175 -7.72 3.37 -20.00
C ALA A 175 -8.61 3.31 -18.75
N ALA A 176 -9.72 2.57 -18.81
CA ALA A 176 -10.61 2.35 -17.67
C ALA A 176 -9.90 1.53 -16.57
N SER A 177 -9.22 0.45 -16.94
CA SER A 177 -8.48 -0.42 -16.02
C SER A 177 -7.33 0.30 -15.32
N ASP A 178 -6.53 1.10 -16.04
CA ASP A 178 -5.41 1.83 -15.46
C ASP A 178 -5.85 2.89 -14.43
N THR A 179 -6.96 3.56 -14.71
CA THR A 179 -7.55 4.55 -13.81
C THR A 179 -8.04 3.87 -12.52
N ALA A 180 -8.73 2.74 -12.65
CA ALA A 180 -9.19 1.95 -11.51
C ALA A 180 -8.00 1.44 -10.67
N ARG A 181 -6.93 0.96 -11.32
CA ARG A 181 -5.73 0.47 -10.62
C ARG A 181 -5.02 1.56 -9.84
N ARG A 182 -4.81 2.74 -10.45
CA ARG A 182 -4.20 3.90 -9.77
C ARG A 182 -5.04 4.36 -8.58
N SER A 183 -6.36 4.37 -8.72
CA SER A 183 -7.25 4.69 -7.60
C SER A 183 -7.09 3.70 -6.46
N ALA A 184 -7.09 2.40 -6.75
CA ALA A 184 -6.94 1.36 -5.75
C ALA A 184 -5.56 1.38 -5.07
N GLU A 185 -4.48 1.64 -5.83
CA GLU A 185 -3.13 1.80 -5.29
C GLU A 185 -3.05 2.98 -4.30
N LEU A 186 -3.64 4.14 -4.64
CA LEU A 186 -3.68 5.30 -3.74
C LEU A 186 -4.49 5.01 -2.47
N GLU A 187 -5.64 4.32 -2.58
CA GLU A 187 -6.41 3.90 -1.41
C GLU A 187 -5.62 2.94 -0.51
N ALA A 188 -4.92 1.97 -1.10
CA ALA A 188 -4.12 1.00 -0.35
C ALA A 188 -2.96 1.68 0.41
N ILE A 189 -2.25 2.63 -0.24
CA ILE A 189 -1.20 3.42 0.40
C ILE A 189 -1.78 4.18 1.61
N LEU A 190 -2.89 4.91 1.41
CA LEU A 190 -3.51 5.70 2.47
C LEU A 190 -4.05 4.86 3.62
N ALA A 191 -4.53 3.65 3.33
CA ALA A 191 -4.99 2.69 4.34
C ALA A 191 -3.84 2.06 5.13
N SER A 192 -2.65 1.91 4.53
CA SER A 192 -1.47 1.31 5.17
C SER A 192 -0.72 2.26 6.12
N LEU A 193 -0.97 3.58 6.05
CA LEU A 193 -0.35 4.55 6.93
C LEU A 193 -0.85 4.36 8.37
N SER A 194 0.09 4.23 9.30
CA SER A 194 -0.18 4.21 10.75
C SER A 194 -0.63 5.56 11.29
N GLU A 195 -0.23 6.65 10.62
CA GLU A 195 -0.67 8.00 10.97
C GLU A 195 -2.08 8.27 10.44
N GLY A 196 -2.86 9.00 11.23
CA GLY A 196 -4.16 9.47 10.80
C GLY A 196 -4.02 10.56 9.74
N LEU A 197 -4.69 10.39 8.61
CA LEU A 197 -4.77 11.38 7.54
C LEU A 197 -6.22 11.82 7.33
N MET A 198 -6.42 13.14 7.29
CA MET A 198 -7.68 13.78 6.96
C MET A 198 -7.44 14.81 5.84
N ILE A 199 -8.32 14.82 4.84
CA ILE A 199 -8.29 15.79 3.75
C ILE A 199 -9.57 16.62 3.79
N THR A 200 -9.41 17.94 3.74
CA THR A 200 -10.51 18.90 3.66
C THR A 200 -10.51 19.64 2.33
N ASP A 201 -11.68 20.08 1.88
CA ASP A 201 -11.80 21.02 0.77
C ASP A 201 -11.50 22.47 1.21
N ALA A 202 -11.59 23.42 0.26
CA ALA A 202 -11.42 24.86 0.51
C ALA A 202 -12.40 25.43 1.55
N ASN A 203 -13.58 24.81 1.68
CA ASN A 203 -14.58 25.17 2.68
C ASN A 203 -14.35 24.46 4.02
N GLY A 204 -13.28 23.68 4.18
CA GLY A 204 -12.99 22.95 5.42
C GLY A 204 -13.87 21.71 5.63
N ALA A 205 -14.59 21.26 4.61
CA ALA A 205 -15.40 20.04 4.65
C ALA A 205 -14.52 18.80 4.53
N ILE A 206 -14.79 17.77 5.34
CA ILE A 206 -14.05 16.51 5.29
C ILE A 206 -14.36 15.80 3.97
N VAL A 207 -13.38 15.74 3.07
CA VAL A 207 -13.50 15.00 1.81
C VAL A 207 -13.06 13.57 2.01
N ARG A 208 -12.00 13.35 2.80
CA ARG A 208 -11.43 12.02 3.04
C ARG A 208 -10.87 11.87 4.44
N LEU A 209 -10.88 10.62 4.90
CA LEU A 209 -10.30 10.20 6.16
C LEU A 209 -9.78 8.76 6.00
N ASN A 210 -8.54 8.48 6.41
CA ASN A 210 -8.04 7.11 6.42
C ASN A 210 -8.49 6.33 7.67
N ALA A 211 -8.21 5.02 7.71
CA ALA A 211 -8.62 4.15 8.80
C ALA A 211 -8.00 4.56 10.15
N ALA A 212 -6.73 4.95 10.16
CA ALA A 212 -6.04 5.40 11.38
C ALA A 212 -6.67 6.68 11.96
N ALA A 213 -6.97 7.68 11.12
CA ALA A 213 -7.63 8.89 11.59
C ALA A 213 -9.04 8.63 12.10
N ARG A 214 -9.79 7.71 11.48
CA ARG A 214 -11.09 7.28 11.99
C ARG A 214 -10.97 6.65 13.37
N ALA A 215 -10.01 5.74 13.56
CA ALA A 215 -9.79 5.07 14.85
C ALA A 215 -9.35 6.03 15.96
N LEU A 216 -8.59 7.08 15.63
CA LEU A 216 -8.13 8.09 16.60
C LEU A 216 -9.20 9.13 16.93
N LEU A 217 -9.98 9.54 15.94
CA LEU A 217 -10.91 10.67 16.08
C LEU A 217 -12.33 10.26 16.40
N VAL A 218 -12.80 9.09 15.97
CA VAL A 218 -14.22 8.73 16.03
C VAL A 218 -14.41 7.58 17.01
N PRO A 219 -15.29 7.73 18.03
CA PRO A 219 -15.73 6.61 18.82
C PRO A 219 -16.33 5.52 17.92
N LEU A 220 -16.05 4.24 18.19
CA LEU A 220 -16.51 3.10 17.36
C LEU A 220 -18.05 3.06 17.19
N SER A 221 -18.79 3.69 18.10
CA SER A 221 -20.25 3.80 18.11
C SER A 221 -20.82 4.92 17.23
N GLU A 222 -19.99 5.74 16.58
CA GLU A 222 -20.42 6.89 15.79
C GLU A 222 -20.06 6.77 14.30
N SER A 223 -20.92 7.35 13.45
CA SER A 223 -20.69 7.45 12.01
C SER A 223 -20.27 8.87 11.63
N ILE A 224 -19.17 9.00 10.88
CA ILE A 224 -18.78 10.28 10.26
C ILE A 224 -19.67 10.55 9.04
N ILE A 225 -20.07 11.81 8.89
CA ILE A 225 -20.67 12.35 7.67
C ILE A 225 -19.58 13.11 6.91
N LEU A 226 -19.21 12.59 5.73
CA LEU A 226 -18.32 13.30 4.80
C LEU A 226 -19.04 14.49 4.15
N GLY A 227 -18.28 15.51 3.76
CA GLY A 227 -18.80 16.72 3.10
C GLY A 227 -19.32 17.80 4.05
N GLN A 228 -19.20 17.63 5.37
CA GLN A 228 -19.52 18.68 6.33
C GLN A 228 -18.27 19.46 6.78
N PRO A 229 -18.32 20.81 6.84
CA PRO A 229 -17.25 21.64 7.39
C PRO A 229 -17.02 21.38 8.88
N LEU A 230 -15.75 21.19 9.26
CA LEU A 230 -15.34 20.92 10.65
C LEU A 230 -15.66 22.08 11.60
N ASP A 231 -15.68 23.31 11.11
CA ASP A 231 -15.85 24.55 11.88
C ASP A 231 -17.31 25.04 11.95
N GLN A 232 -18.22 24.44 11.17
CA GLN A 232 -19.64 24.85 11.13
C GLN A 232 -20.55 23.92 11.93
N ALA A 233 -20.06 22.77 12.38
CA ALA A 233 -20.82 21.88 13.23
C ALA A 233 -20.82 22.38 14.70
N PRO A 234 -21.98 22.45 15.38
CA PRO A 234 -22.01 22.83 16.78
C PRO A 234 -21.19 21.85 17.63
N PRO A 235 -20.55 22.27 18.74
CA PRO A 235 -19.73 21.38 19.57
C PRO A 235 -20.46 20.14 20.11
N SER A 236 -21.79 20.20 20.22
CA SER A 236 -22.65 19.09 20.61
C SER A 236 -23.04 18.14 19.45
N ALA A 237 -22.73 18.51 18.22
CA ALA A 237 -22.99 17.75 16.99
C ALA A 237 -21.72 17.68 16.12
N SER A 238 -20.54 17.74 16.74
CA SER A 238 -19.28 17.62 16.02
C SER A 238 -19.25 16.29 15.26
N PRO A 239 -18.87 16.25 13.98
CA PRO A 239 -18.82 15.02 13.18
C PRO A 239 -17.86 13.97 13.73
N LEU A 240 -17.02 14.36 14.69
CA LEU A 240 -15.93 13.57 15.25
C LEU A 240 -16.16 13.17 16.71
N GLY A 241 -17.34 13.44 17.29
CA GLY A 241 -17.69 13.04 18.67
C GLY A 241 -16.92 13.75 19.80
N GLN A 242 -15.68 14.21 19.58
CA GLN A 242 -14.77 14.72 20.62
C GLN A 242 -14.69 16.25 20.63
N ARG A 243 -15.20 16.89 21.70
CA ARG A 243 -15.28 18.36 21.82
C ARG A 243 -13.93 19.07 21.80
N ARG A 244 -12.88 18.50 22.43
CA ARG A 244 -11.55 19.13 22.50
C ARG A 244 -10.81 19.07 21.17
N ILE A 245 -10.79 17.90 20.53
CA ILE A 245 -10.13 17.76 19.22
C ILE A 245 -10.89 18.55 18.16
N GLY A 246 -12.22 18.53 18.18
CA GLY A 246 -13.05 19.27 17.23
C GLY A 246 -12.76 20.78 17.21
N ALA A 247 -12.58 21.41 18.37
CA ALA A 247 -12.23 22.83 18.44
C ALA A 247 -10.86 23.12 17.81
N THR A 248 -9.84 22.32 18.13
CA THR A 248 -8.51 22.50 17.52
C THR A 248 -8.51 22.22 16.02
N LEU A 249 -9.27 21.23 15.55
CA LEU A 249 -9.43 20.96 14.12
C LEU A 249 -10.12 22.12 13.40
N ALA A 250 -11.12 22.76 14.02
CA ALA A 250 -11.75 23.96 13.48
C ALA A 250 -10.76 25.13 13.37
N ASP A 251 -9.91 25.35 14.38
CA ASP A 251 -8.85 26.35 14.33
C ASP A 251 -7.84 26.06 13.22
N LEU A 252 -7.47 24.78 13.03
CA LEU A 252 -6.60 24.34 11.96
C LEU A 252 -7.23 24.58 10.58
N VAL A 253 -8.53 24.35 10.40
CA VAL A 253 -9.25 24.69 9.16
C VAL A 253 -9.18 26.20 8.88
N ALA A 254 -9.35 27.04 9.91
CA ALA A 254 -9.23 28.49 9.74
C ALA A 254 -7.82 28.93 9.30
N VAL A 255 -6.77 28.26 9.79
CA VAL A 255 -5.38 28.46 9.36
C VAL A 255 -5.19 28.01 7.90
N LEU A 256 -5.70 26.83 7.54
CA LEU A 256 -5.60 26.28 6.19
C LEU A 256 -6.27 27.18 5.14
N ARG A 257 -7.43 27.77 5.46
CA ARG A 257 -8.12 28.73 4.59
C ARG A 257 -7.29 29.99 4.30
N ARG A 258 -6.39 30.38 5.20
CA ARG A 258 -5.44 31.48 4.98
C ARG A 258 -4.21 31.05 4.15
N GLY A 259 -4.13 29.79 3.75
CA GLY A 259 -2.96 29.24 3.06
C GLY A 259 -1.75 29.06 3.98
N GLU A 260 -1.97 29.02 5.30
CA GLU A 260 -0.93 28.85 6.30
C GLU A 260 -0.81 27.38 6.73
N ALA A 261 0.40 26.96 7.11
CA ALA A 261 0.63 25.67 7.73
C ALA A 261 0.81 25.82 9.25
N ARG A 262 0.38 24.81 10.00
CA ARG A 262 0.62 24.69 11.44
C ARG A 262 1.09 23.28 11.75
N GLN A 263 2.11 23.14 12.57
CA GLN A 263 2.73 21.85 12.86
C GLN A 263 2.86 21.66 14.37
N ASN A 264 2.87 20.40 14.79
CA ASN A 264 3.14 19.96 16.16
C ASN A 264 2.22 20.59 17.22
N ILE A 265 0.92 20.68 16.92
CA ILE A 265 -0.07 21.07 17.93
C ILE A 265 -0.41 19.84 18.76
N GLU A 266 -0.02 19.84 20.03
CA GLU A 266 -0.26 18.73 20.95
C GLU A 266 -1.44 19.00 21.86
N LEU A 267 -2.26 17.96 22.06
CA LEU A 267 -3.46 17.99 22.88
C LEU A 267 -3.62 16.66 23.62
N ASP A 268 -3.90 16.78 24.92
CA ASP A 268 -4.27 15.63 25.75
C ASP A 268 -5.79 15.38 25.66
N VAL A 269 -6.14 14.16 25.28
CA VAL A 269 -7.48 13.63 25.07
C VAL A 269 -7.75 12.59 26.16
N TRP A 270 -8.95 12.62 26.75
CA TRP A 270 -9.25 11.91 28.01
C TRP A 270 -10.48 10.98 27.96
N ASP A 271 -11.07 10.76 26.79
CA ASP A 271 -12.34 10.02 26.66
C ASP A 271 -12.19 8.48 26.68
N ASP A 272 -10.99 7.93 26.43
CA ASP A 272 -10.73 6.48 26.40
C ASP A 272 -9.30 6.16 26.90
N GLY A 273 -8.99 6.72 28.08
CA GLY A 273 -7.63 6.81 28.62
C GLY A 273 -6.95 8.12 28.27
N GLN A 274 -5.82 8.41 28.93
CA GLN A 274 -5.03 9.61 28.64
C GLN A 274 -4.20 9.37 27.37
N ARG A 275 -4.60 9.99 26.25
CA ARG A 275 -3.83 10.00 25.00
C ARG A 275 -3.29 11.40 24.72
N THR A 276 -2.09 11.49 24.18
CA THR A 276 -1.52 12.74 23.66
C THR A 276 -1.50 12.67 22.15
N ILE A 277 -2.30 13.52 21.50
CA ILE A 277 -2.41 13.59 20.05
C ILE A 277 -1.63 14.79 19.54
N CYS A 278 -0.87 14.60 18.47
CA CYS A 278 -0.14 15.63 17.75
C CYS A 278 -0.78 15.87 16.37
N LEU A 279 -1.22 17.10 16.12
CA LEU A 279 -1.83 17.52 14.86
C LEU A 279 -0.86 18.40 14.06
N SER A 280 -0.79 18.14 12.75
CA SER A 280 -0.09 19.00 11.79
C SER A 280 -0.98 19.22 10.56
N ALA A 281 -1.17 20.47 10.16
CA ALA A 281 -2.00 20.87 9.04
C ALA A 281 -1.17 21.60 7.98
N SER A 282 -1.34 21.23 6.71
CA SER A 282 -0.71 21.89 5.57
C SER A 282 -1.72 22.14 4.44
N PRO A 283 -1.72 23.33 3.82
CA PRO A 283 -2.68 23.68 2.78
C PRO A 283 -2.37 22.93 1.48
N LEU A 284 -3.43 22.52 0.79
CA LEU A 284 -3.33 22.00 -0.58
C LEU A 284 -3.55 23.16 -1.54
N GLN A 285 -2.62 23.34 -2.48
CA GLN A 285 -2.70 24.38 -3.49
C GLN A 285 -3.29 23.81 -4.78
N SER A 286 -4.21 24.56 -5.38
CA SER A 286 -4.67 24.35 -6.75
C SER A 286 -3.53 24.64 -7.73
N VAL A 287 -3.68 24.18 -8.98
CA VAL A 287 -2.81 24.54 -10.12
C VAL A 287 -2.77 26.06 -10.35
N SER A 288 -3.83 26.78 -9.95
CA SER A 288 -3.91 28.25 -9.98
C SER A 288 -3.20 28.96 -8.82
N GLY A 289 -2.65 28.22 -7.86
CA GLY A 289 -2.03 28.77 -6.64
C GLY A 289 -3.00 29.15 -5.52
N GLU A 290 -4.31 28.96 -5.73
CA GLU A 290 -5.33 29.20 -4.69
C GLU A 290 -5.44 28.02 -3.72
N PRO A 291 -5.85 28.23 -2.46
CA PRO A 291 -6.07 27.13 -1.50
C PRO A 291 -7.23 26.24 -1.98
N ALA A 292 -6.92 25.01 -2.38
CA ALA A 292 -7.90 24.00 -2.77
C ALA A 292 -8.47 23.22 -1.56
N GLY A 293 -7.85 23.40 -0.40
CA GLY A 293 -8.19 22.72 0.85
C GLY A 293 -6.97 22.49 1.72
N GLY A 294 -6.93 21.37 2.44
CA GLY A 294 -5.80 21.05 3.30
C GLY A 294 -5.70 19.59 3.70
N VAL A 295 -4.51 19.22 4.13
CA VAL A 295 -4.21 17.91 4.72
C VAL A 295 -3.92 18.11 6.19
N ILE A 296 -4.57 17.32 7.04
CA ILE A 296 -4.32 17.25 8.48
C ILE A 296 -3.80 15.85 8.79
N VAL A 297 -2.61 15.81 9.39
CA VAL A 297 -1.95 14.61 9.89
C VAL A 297 -2.15 14.55 11.41
N ILE A 298 -2.55 13.38 11.89
CA ILE A 298 -2.91 13.09 13.28
C ILE A 298 -2.02 11.95 13.75
N ARG A 299 -1.19 12.21 14.75
CA ARG A 299 -0.32 11.20 15.35
C ARG A 299 -0.67 10.98 16.80
N ASP A 300 -0.73 9.72 17.22
CA ASP A 300 -0.72 9.37 18.63
C ASP A 300 0.74 9.38 19.11
N VAL A 301 1.06 10.32 20.00
CA VAL A 301 2.40 10.48 20.58
C VAL A 301 2.41 10.15 22.07
N THR A 302 1.39 9.41 22.56
CA THR A 302 1.21 9.09 23.98
C THR A 302 2.42 8.38 24.56
N GLU A 303 2.89 7.31 23.91
CA GLU A 303 4.04 6.53 24.37
C GLU A 303 5.32 7.35 24.37
N GLN A 304 5.55 8.10 23.29
CA GLN A 304 6.71 8.99 23.18
C GLN A 304 6.71 10.05 24.29
N ARG A 305 5.55 10.68 24.55
CA ARG A 305 5.42 11.67 25.63
C ARG A 305 5.49 11.04 27.01
N ALA A 306 5.07 9.80 27.20
CA ALA A 306 5.25 9.07 28.45
C ALA A 306 6.74 8.84 28.74
N LEU A 307 7.52 8.43 27.73
CA LEU A 307 8.97 8.27 27.83
C LEU A 307 9.67 9.60 28.12
N ASP A 308 9.33 10.66 27.39
CA ASP A 308 9.87 12.00 27.62
C ASP A 308 9.62 12.48 29.06
N ARG A 309 8.40 12.25 29.59
CA ARG A 309 8.01 12.62 30.96
C ARG A 309 8.75 11.79 32.00
N LEU A 310 8.97 10.49 31.76
CA LEU A 310 9.75 9.63 32.64
C LEU A 310 11.20 10.11 32.71
N LYS A 311 11.82 10.36 31.55
CA LYS A 311 13.19 10.88 31.46
C LYS A 311 13.34 12.21 32.21
N ALA A 312 12.41 13.15 32.00
CA ALA A 312 12.42 14.43 32.71
C ALA A 312 12.29 14.24 34.23
N ARG A 313 11.48 13.28 34.69
CA ARG A 313 11.30 12.96 36.11
C ARG A 313 12.56 12.38 36.74
N VAL A 314 13.24 11.45 36.05
CA VAL A 314 14.52 10.88 36.50
C VAL A 314 15.56 11.99 36.68
N LEU A 315 15.69 12.89 35.71
CA LEU A 315 16.62 14.03 35.79
C LEU A 315 16.28 14.99 36.94
N GLN A 316 14.99 15.21 37.22
CA GLN A 316 14.55 16.05 38.33
C GLN A 316 14.88 15.41 39.69
N ILE A 317 14.61 14.11 39.87
CA ILE A 317 14.92 13.37 41.10
C ILE A 317 16.43 13.36 41.33
N ALA A 318 17.21 13.03 40.31
CA ALA A 318 18.67 13.08 40.36
C ALA A 318 19.19 14.44 40.84
N SER A 319 18.65 15.53 40.29
CA SER A 319 19.06 16.88 40.67
C SER A 319 18.77 17.18 42.15
N HIS A 320 17.59 16.82 42.64
CA HIS A 320 17.22 17.01 44.05
C HIS A 320 18.09 16.18 45.00
N ASP A 321 18.29 14.91 44.67
CA ASP A 321 19.00 13.96 45.52
C ASP A 321 20.50 14.19 45.53
N LEU A 322 21.05 14.85 44.50
CA LEU A 322 22.42 15.36 44.49
C LEU A 322 22.58 16.68 45.27
N GLN A 323 21.58 17.57 45.24
CA GLN A 323 21.66 18.86 45.92
C GLN A 323 21.71 18.75 47.45
N THR A 324 21.00 17.78 48.02
CA THR A 324 20.94 17.57 49.47
C THR A 324 22.30 17.20 50.08
N PRO A 325 23.00 16.14 49.64
CA PRO A 325 24.32 15.78 50.15
C PRO A 325 25.36 16.88 49.86
N LEU A 326 25.31 17.55 48.69
CA LEU A 326 26.19 18.69 48.41
C LEU A 326 25.96 19.86 49.39
N THR A 327 24.72 20.10 49.80
CA THR A 327 24.39 21.12 50.81
C THR A 327 24.97 20.74 52.17
N ILE A 328 24.92 19.45 52.55
CA ILE A 328 25.50 18.93 53.79
C ILE A 328 27.03 19.05 53.76
N VAL A 329 27.68 18.63 52.67
CA VAL A 329 29.14 18.76 52.49
C VAL A 329 29.57 20.22 52.64
N ARG A 330 28.88 21.14 51.97
CA ARG A 330 29.17 22.57 52.06
C ARG A 330 28.98 23.10 53.48
N GLY A 331 27.91 22.71 54.17
CA GLY A 331 27.65 23.13 55.55
C GLY A 331 28.70 22.60 56.54
N GLN A 332 29.09 21.33 56.41
CA GLN A 332 30.16 20.70 57.19
C GLN A 332 31.49 21.44 56.98
N ALA A 333 31.85 21.69 55.72
CA ALA A 333 33.08 22.41 55.37
C ALA A 333 33.11 23.83 55.97
N GLN A 334 32.00 24.58 55.86
CA GLN A 334 31.86 25.92 56.46
C GLN A 334 31.99 25.89 57.99
N PHE A 335 31.45 24.87 58.64
CA PHE A 335 31.50 24.74 60.09
C PHE A 335 32.91 24.35 60.58
N LEU A 336 33.60 23.47 59.85
CA LEU A 336 35.00 23.12 60.08
C LEU A 336 35.89 24.36 59.93
N GLU A 337 35.77 25.09 58.81
CA GLU A 337 36.53 26.31 58.52
C GLU A 337 36.35 27.34 59.65
N ARG A 338 35.12 27.61 60.07
CA ARG A 338 34.83 28.59 61.12
C ARG A 338 35.49 28.25 62.45
N ARG A 339 35.51 26.97 62.85
CA ARG A 339 36.15 26.56 64.12
C ARG A 339 37.67 26.62 64.06
N VAL A 340 38.26 26.30 62.91
CA VAL A 340 39.70 26.45 62.66
C VAL A 340 40.10 27.92 62.75
N VAL A 341 39.37 28.82 62.09
CA VAL A 341 39.60 30.27 62.13
C VAL A 341 39.47 30.83 63.55
N LEU A 342 38.52 30.35 64.34
CA LEU A 342 38.33 30.76 65.74
C LEU A 342 39.35 30.15 66.72
N GLY A 343 40.25 29.27 66.26
CA GLY A 343 41.23 28.58 67.12
C GLY A 343 40.61 27.61 68.12
N THR A 344 39.37 27.16 67.89
CA THR A 344 38.61 26.27 68.80
C THR A 344 38.52 24.83 68.28
N ALA A 345 39.29 24.49 67.25
CA ALA A 345 39.24 23.19 66.60
C ALA A 345 40.10 22.16 67.33
N ASP A 346 39.47 21.05 67.72
CA ASP A 346 40.12 19.87 68.27
C ASP A 346 40.46 18.89 67.13
N PRO A 347 41.70 18.32 67.06
CA PRO A 347 42.10 17.37 66.03
C PRO A 347 41.16 16.17 65.82
N GLU A 348 40.62 15.57 66.89
CA GLU A 348 39.68 14.44 66.75
C GLU A 348 38.37 14.86 66.08
N TRP A 349 37.85 16.03 66.46
CA TRP A 349 36.64 16.59 65.88
C TRP A 349 36.83 16.97 64.39
N LEU A 350 37.99 17.52 64.03
CA LEU A 350 38.36 17.81 62.65
C LEU A 350 38.37 16.54 61.78
N CYS A 351 38.98 15.46 62.30
CA CYS A 351 39.00 14.17 61.61
C CYS A 351 37.59 13.62 61.40
N HIS A 352 36.71 13.73 62.40
CA HIS A 352 35.30 13.34 62.26
C HIS A 352 34.54 14.15 61.21
N GLY A 353 34.70 15.48 61.20
CA GLY A 353 34.06 16.34 60.20
C GLY A 353 34.55 16.08 58.77
N LEU A 354 35.85 15.89 58.59
CA LEU A 354 36.43 15.51 57.29
C LEU A 354 35.93 14.13 56.83
N SER A 355 35.86 13.15 57.75
CA SER A 355 35.33 11.81 57.43
C SER A 355 33.85 11.87 57.02
N ALA A 356 33.05 12.74 57.65
CA ALA A 356 31.67 12.96 57.26
C ALA A 356 31.54 13.56 55.85
N ILE A 357 32.43 14.48 55.47
CA ILE A 357 32.50 15.03 54.11
C ILE A 357 32.88 13.94 53.10
N ILE A 358 33.88 13.13 53.39
CA ILE A 358 34.31 12.01 52.53
C ILE A 358 33.14 11.04 52.31
N ALA A 359 32.51 10.58 53.40
CA ALA A 359 31.37 9.66 53.29
C ALA A 359 30.19 10.24 52.48
N GLN A 360 29.92 11.54 52.58
CA GLN A 360 28.90 12.18 51.74
C GLN A 360 29.33 12.31 50.27
N THR A 361 30.62 12.49 50.01
CA THR A 361 31.17 12.55 48.65
C THR A 361 31.10 11.18 47.99
N ASP A 362 31.45 10.11 48.71
CA ASP A 362 31.34 8.73 48.23
C ASP A 362 29.88 8.38 47.87
N ARG A 363 28.93 8.82 48.71
CA ARG A 363 27.49 8.64 48.45
C ARG A 363 27.02 9.35 47.18
N VAL A 364 27.54 10.54 46.90
CA VAL A 364 27.25 11.28 45.65
C VAL A 364 27.85 10.58 44.44
N THR A 365 29.09 10.08 44.56
CA THR A 365 29.76 9.33 43.49
C THR A 365 28.99 8.06 43.14
N GLU A 366 28.50 7.32 44.14
CA GLU A 366 27.70 6.12 43.91
C GLU A 366 26.36 6.44 43.24
N MET A 367 25.67 7.51 43.67
CA MET A 367 24.45 7.98 43.02
C MET A 367 24.68 8.36 41.55
N LEU A 368 25.80 9.02 41.25
CA LEU A 368 26.16 9.41 39.89
C LEU A 368 26.40 8.18 39.00
N ARG A 369 27.06 7.13 39.52
CA ARG A 369 27.24 5.86 38.80
C ARG A 369 25.90 5.23 38.45
N LEU A 370 25.00 5.09 39.43
CA LEU A 370 23.67 4.52 39.20
C LEU A 370 22.88 5.27 38.12
N LEU A 371 22.99 6.60 38.04
CA LEU A 371 22.35 7.41 37.00
C LEU A 371 22.98 7.21 35.61
N LEU A 372 24.29 7.03 35.54
CA LEU A 372 25.00 6.73 34.29
C LEU A 372 24.65 5.32 33.79
N ASP A 373 24.60 4.34 34.69
CA ASP A 373 24.21 2.97 34.37
C ASP A 373 22.78 2.91 33.80
N LEU A 374 21.84 3.66 34.40
CA LEU A 374 20.48 3.79 33.87
C LEU A 374 20.45 4.45 32.48
N SER A 375 21.26 5.48 32.25
CA SER A 375 21.34 6.15 30.94
C SER A 375 21.92 5.23 29.86
N LEU A 376 22.87 4.37 30.22
CA LEU A 376 23.45 3.37 29.31
C LEU A 376 22.47 2.23 29.00
N LEU A 377 21.69 1.79 30.00
CA LEU A 377 20.58 0.84 29.85
C LEU A 377 19.56 1.35 28.82
N GLU A 378 19.07 2.58 28.99
CA GLU A 378 18.06 3.18 28.10
C GLU A 378 18.56 3.38 26.66
N GLY A 379 19.86 3.67 26.48
CA GLY A 379 20.47 3.82 25.17
C GLY A 379 20.70 2.50 24.42
N GLY A 380 20.37 1.35 25.03
CA GLY A 380 20.70 0.02 24.49
C GLY A 380 22.20 -0.21 24.33
N ARG A 381 23.02 0.50 25.12
CA ARG A 381 24.49 0.59 24.96
C ARG A 381 25.25 -0.09 26.10
N ILE A 382 24.60 -0.99 26.81
CA ILE A 382 25.30 -1.85 27.76
C ILE A 382 25.85 -3.04 27.01
N ASP A 383 27.15 -2.99 26.74
CA ASP A 383 27.91 -4.17 26.36
C ASP A 383 28.03 -5.07 27.59
N LEU A 384 27.13 -6.03 27.70
CA LEU A 384 27.20 -7.07 28.71
C LEU A 384 28.35 -8.02 28.35
N ASN A 385 29.46 -7.95 29.09
CA ASN A 385 30.55 -8.91 28.95
C ASN A 385 30.21 -10.19 29.74
N VAL A 386 29.39 -11.02 29.14
CA VAL A 386 28.88 -12.24 29.75
C VAL A 386 29.93 -13.35 29.65
N THR A 387 30.44 -13.81 30.79
CA THR A 387 31.44 -14.89 30.84
C THR A 387 31.09 -15.91 31.93
N PRO A 388 31.46 -17.20 31.77
CA PRO A 388 31.30 -18.21 32.81
C PRO A 388 31.97 -17.75 34.10
N THR A 389 31.19 -17.65 35.18
CA THR A 389 31.65 -17.07 36.45
C THR A 389 31.33 -18.01 37.59
N ASP A 390 32.30 -18.26 38.48
CA ASP A 390 32.07 -19.04 39.72
C ASP A 390 31.31 -18.17 40.73
N LEU A 391 29.99 -18.37 40.78
CA LEU A 391 29.07 -17.66 41.66
C LEU A 391 29.41 -17.89 43.14
N ALA A 392 29.92 -19.08 43.48
CA ALA A 392 30.28 -19.38 44.86
C ALA A 392 31.54 -18.61 45.29
N ALA A 393 32.48 -18.39 44.37
CA ALA A 393 33.64 -17.53 44.61
C ALA A 393 33.24 -16.05 44.72
N LEU A 394 32.41 -15.57 43.79
CA LEU A 394 31.92 -14.18 43.78
C LEU A 394 31.16 -13.81 45.06
N VAL A 395 30.23 -14.68 45.51
CA VAL A 395 29.46 -14.46 46.74
C VAL A 395 30.38 -14.43 47.96
N ARG A 396 31.42 -15.26 48.00
CA ARG A 396 32.41 -15.24 49.09
C ARG A 396 33.22 -13.94 49.10
N GLU A 397 33.68 -13.49 47.94
CA GLU A 397 34.40 -12.23 47.78
C GLU A 397 33.58 -11.03 48.28
N VAL A 398 32.34 -10.90 47.81
CA VAL A 398 31.42 -9.83 48.23
C VAL A 398 31.11 -9.92 49.73
N ALA A 399 30.94 -11.13 50.27
CA ALA A 399 30.68 -11.30 51.69
C ALA A 399 31.89 -10.95 52.57
N ASP A 400 33.12 -11.21 52.10
CA ASP A 400 34.33 -10.81 52.81
C ASP A 400 34.50 -9.29 52.81
N GLU A 401 34.21 -8.61 51.70
CA GLU A 401 34.18 -7.15 51.63
C GLU A 401 33.10 -6.56 52.55
N ALA A 402 31.90 -7.15 52.57
CA ALA A 402 30.81 -6.72 53.46
C ALA A 402 31.12 -6.96 54.94
N ARG A 403 31.82 -8.04 55.29
CA ARG A 403 32.31 -8.29 56.67
C ARG A 403 33.33 -7.25 57.10
N PHE A 404 34.19 -6.80 56.18
CA PHE A 404 35.17 -5.76 56.47
C PHE A 404 34.51 -4.40 56.77
N LEU A 405 33.39 -4.10 56.10
CA LEU A 405 32.66 -2.84 56.25
C LEU A 405 31.62 -2.85 57.38
N SER A 406 31.25 -4.03 57.93
CA SER A 406 30.20 -4.16 58.94
C SER A 406 30.69 -4.86 60.21
N GLU A 407 30.84 -4.10 61.31
CA GLU A 407 31.18 -4.65 62.64
C GLU A 407 29.96 -5.21 63.40
N LEU A 408 28.74 -4.98 62.90
CA LEU A 408 27.49 -5.22 63.64
C LEU A 408 26.78 -6.54 63.28
N HIS A 409 27.06 -7.13 62.12
CA HIS A 409 26.30 -8.27 61.61
C HIS A 409 27.20 -9.45 61.21
N PRO A 410 27.03 -10.64 61.81
CA PRO A 410 27.76 -11.83 61.39
C PRO A 410 27.19 -12.34 60.06
N ILE A 411 27.96 -12.18 58.98
CA ILE A 411 27.60 -12.68 57.64
C ILE A 411 28.11 -14.11 57.49
N HIS A 412 27.21 -15.08 57.31
CA HIS A 412 27.56 -16.47 57.01
C HIS A 412 27.21 -16.81 55.56
N VAL A 413 28.19 -17.28 54.78
CA VAL A 413 27.98 -17.75 53.41
C VAL A 413 27.88 -19.27 53.41
N ASN A 414 26.73 -19.80 53.01
CA ASN A 414 26.56 -21.23 52.75
C ASN A 414 26.43 -21.45 51.24
N ALA A 415 27.52 -21.87 50.61
CA ALA A 415 27.60 -22.12 49.18
C ALA A 415 28.47 -23.35 48.90
N PRO A 416 28.22 -24.10 47.80
CA PRO A 416 29.09 -25.20 47.37
C PRO A 416 30.50 -24.70 47.02
N ALA A 417 31.45 -25.63 46.86
CA ALA A 417 32.86 -25.31 46.61
C ALA A 417 33.08 -24.51 45.31
N ARG A 418 32.27 -24.77 44.29
CA ARG A 418 32.24 -24.07 43.01
C ARG A 418 30.85 -24.18 42.42
N LEU A 419 30.33 -23.09 41.88
CA LEU A 419 29.06 -23.07 41.15
C LEU A 419 29.24 -22.16 39.93
N GLU A 420 29.45 -22.74 38.75
CA GLU A 420 29.54 -21.96 37.52
C GLU A 420 28.14 -21.51 37.08
N GLY A 421 27.97 -20.20 36.97
CA GLY A 421 26.86 -19.59 36.27
C GLY A 421 27.21 -19.47 34.79
N GLU A 422 26.47 -20.18 33.94
CA GLU A 422 26.43 -19.94 32.51
C GLU A 422 25.27 -19.01 32.21
N TRP A 423 25.54 -17.95 31.46
CA TRP A 423 24.59 -16.88 31.19
C TRP A 423 24.36 -16.83 29.68
N ALA A 424 23.16 -17.13 29.24
CA ALA A 424 22.81 -17.09 27.82
C ALA A 424 22.65 -15.62 27.36
N THR A 425 23.23 -15.28 26.20
CA THR A 425 23.11 -13.96 25.58
C THR A 425 21.89 -13.80 24.67
N GLU A 426 21.06 -14.85 24.50
CA GLU A 426 19.86 -14.76 23.67
C GLU A 426 18.62 -14.40 24.52
N PRO A 427 17.90 -13.31 24.19
CA PRO A 427 16.52 -13.20 24.63
C PRO A 427 15.73 -14.33 23.97
N ASP A 428 15.01 -15.10 24.79
CA ASP A 428 14.10 -16.18 24.40
C ASP A 428 12.95 -15.59 23.54
N GLN A 429 13.23 -15.26 22.28
CA GLN A 429 12.22 -15.11 21.24
C GLN A 429 11.76 -16.52 20.86
N GLU A 430 10.94 -17.12 21.71
CA GLU A 430 9.95 -18.17 21.37
C GLU A 430 9.57 -18.92 22.66
N ARG A 431 8.53 -18.41 23.35
CA ARG A 431 7.59 -19.25 24.11
C ARG A 431 6.28 -18.48 24.34
N HIS A 432 5.36 -18.75 23.41
CA HIS A 432 3.90 -18.52 23.39
C HIS A 432 3.33 -17.14 23.11
#